data_AF-A0A0H3ZUC2-F1
#
_entry.id   AF-A0A0H3ZUC2-F1
#
_cell.length_a   1.000
_cell.length_b   1.000
_cell.length_c   1.000
_cell.angle_alpha   90.00
_cell.angle_beta   90.00
_cell.angle_gamma   90.00
#
_symmetry.space_group_name_H-M   'P 1'
#
loop_
_entity.id
_entity.type
_entity.pdbx_description
1 polymer ?
#
loop_
_entity_poly.entity_id
_entity_poly.type
_entity_poly.pdbx_seq_one_letter_code
_entity_poly.pdbx_strand_id
1 'polypeptide(L)' 'MYSTEPNEYEYCEKLYQSGMTISDAVNQTSMHFYGEQIREFESHLASL' A
#
# COMPACT_ATOMS: atom_id res chain seq x y z
N MET A 1 8.75 -7.84 -9.95
CA MET A 1 7.32 -8.11 -9.73
C MET A 1 7.03 -7.71 -8.29
N TYR A 2 6.28 -6.63 -8.07
CA TYR A 2 6.20 -5.95 -6.75
C TYR A 2 4.93 -6.27 -5.94
N SER A 3 3.96 -7.00 -6.51
CA SER A 3 2.90 -7.72 -5.79
C SER A 3 2.58 -9.01 -6.55
N THR A 4 2.09 -10.03 -5.85
CA THR A 4 1.55 -11.28 -6.42
C THR A 4 0.05 -11.18 -6.72
N GLU A 5 -0.62 -10.16 -6.19
CA GLU A 5 -2.04 -9.89 -6.44
C GLU A 5 -2.20 -8.97 -7.67
N PRO A 6 -2.92 -9.40 -8.73
CA PRO A 6 -2.99 -8.67 -9.99
C PRO A 6 -3.47 -7.21 -9.87
N ASN A 7 -4.46 -6.96 -9.01
CA ASN A 7 -5.03 -5.62 -8.84
C ASN A 7 -4.07 -4.66 -8.11
N GLU A 8 -3.32 -5.18 -7.13
CA GLU A 8 -2.31 -4.41 -6.42
C GLU A 8 -1.12 -4.08 -7.32
N TYR A 9 -0.72 -5.07 -8.14
CA TYR A 9 0.32 -4.88 -9.14
C TYR A 9 -0.04 -3.76 -10.11
N GLU A 10 -1.21 -3.84 -10.75
CA GLU A 10 -1.63 -2.84 -11.73
C GLU A 10 -1.72 -1.43 -11.11
N TYR A 11 -2.21 -1.34 -9.87
CA TYR A 11 -2.31 -0.08 -9.15
C TYR A 11 -0.92 0.50 -8.83
N CYS A 12 -0.01 -0.31 -8.28
CA CYS A 12 1.35 0.09 -7.96
C CYS A 12 2.13 0.51 -9.22
N GLU A 13 1.95 -0.21 -10.32
CA GLU A 13 2.59 0.09 -11.61
C GLU A 13 2.15 1.46 -12.14
N LYS A 14 0.85 1.79 -12.05
CA LYS A 14 0.31 3.10 -12.46
C LYS A 14 0.88 4.26 -11.65
N LEU A 15 1.04 4.07 -10.33
CA LEU A 15 1.65 5.08 -9.46
C LEU A 15 3.12 5.29 -9.82
N TYR A 16 3.87 4.21 -9.99
CA TYR A 16 5.27 4.31 -10.38
C TYR A 16 5.44 4.99 -11.76
N GLN A 17 4.60 4.63 -12.73
CA GLN A 17 4.61 5.23 -14.07
C GLN A 17 4.22 6.72 -14.07
N SER A 18 3.50 7.21 -13.05
CA SER A 18 3.19 8.63 -12.90
C SER A 18 4.36 9.48 -12.35
N GLY A 19 5.51 8.84 -12.09
CA GLY A 19 6.71 9.48 -11.57
C GLY A 19 6.86 9.37 -10.05
N MET A 20 5.98 8.63 -9.37
CA MET A 20 6.12 8.32 -7.95
C MET A 20 7.33 7.42 -7.70
N THR A 21 8.01 7.60 -6.57
CA THR A 21 9.08 6.67 -6.18
C THR A 21 8.49 5.29 -5.89
N ILE A 22 9.26 4.22 -6.11
CA ILE A 22 8.77 2.87 -5.81
C ILE A 22 8.38 2.69 -4.34
N SER A 23 9.08 3.37 -3.42
CA SER A 23 8.78 3.33 -1.98
C SER A 23 7.41 3.94 -1.68
N ASP A 24 7.13 5.10 -2.27
CA ASP A 24 5.85 5.79 -2.08
C ASP A 24 4.71 5.03 -2.77
N ALA A 25 4.96 4.48 -3.97
CA ALA A 25 3.98 3.68 -4.70
C ALA A 25 3.60 2.41 -3.93
N VAL A 26 4.56 1.71 -3.34
CA VAL A 26 4.30 0.56 -2.47
C VAL A 26 3.50 0.99 -1.25
N ASN A 27 3.92 2.05 -0.55
CA ASN A 27 3.21 2.52 0.64
C ASN A 27 1.75 2.93 0.33
N GLN A 28 1.54 3.67 -0.75
CA GLN A 28 0.20 4.07 -1.18
C GLN A 28 -0.64 2.87 -1.63
N THR A 29 -0.03 1.88 -2.27
CA THR A 29 -0.70 0.61 -2.61
C THR A 29 -1.14 -0.12 -1.34
N SER A 30 -0.25 -0.29 -0.35
CA SER A 30 -0.60 -0.90 0.93
C SER A 30 -1.74 -0.17 1.63
N MET A 31 -1.72 1.17 1.65
CA MET A 31 -2.78 1.96 2.27
C MET A 31 -4.11 1.93 1.48
N HIS A 32 -4.07 1.74 0.16
CA HIS A 32 -5.25 1.61 -0.68
C HIS A 32 -6.00 0.30 -0.41
N PHE A 33 -5.28 -0.82 -0.32
CA PHE A 33 -5.87 -2.16 -0.16
C PHE A 33 -6.05 -2.60 1.29
N TYR A 34 -5.17 -2.14 2.20
CA TYR A 34 -5.11 -2.61 3.59
C TYR A 34 -5.19 -1.48 4.63
N GLY A 35 -5.49 -0.24 4.21
CA GLY A 35 -5.42 0.92 5.10
C GLY A 35 -6.35 0.83 6.32
N GLU A 36 -7.49 0.15 6.21
CA GLU A 36 -8.39 -0.06 7.35
C GLU A 36 -7.78 -0.99 8.39
N GLN A 37 -7.29 -2.15 7.95
CA GLN A 37 -6.64 -3.15 8.81
C GLN A 37 -5.36 -2.60 9.45
N ILE A 38 -4.58 -1.81 8.71
CA ILE A 38 -3.39 -1.12 9.23
C ILE A 38 -3.79 -0.17 10.36
N ARG A 39 -4.80 0.68 10.15
CA ARG A 39 -5.28 1.62 11.18
C ARG A 39 -5.84 0.92 12.41
N GLU A 40 -6.60 -0.16 12.21
CA GLU A 40 -7.12 -0.98 13.32
C GLU A 40 -5.97 -1.54 14.16
N PHE A 41 -4.97 -2.15 13.50
CA PHE A 41 -3.80 -2.70 14.16
C PHE A 41 -2.99 -1.63 14.90
N GLU A 42 -2.75 -0.47 14.28
CA GLU A 42 -2.07 0.67 14.90
C GLU A 42 -2.81 1.19 16.13
N SER A 43 -4.15 1.21 16.09
CA SER A 43 -4.95 1.64 17.24
C SER A 43 -4.83 0.68 18.43
N HIS A 44 -4.75 -0.62 18.17
CA HIS A 44 -4.48 -1.62 19.21
C HIS A 44 -3.07 -1.46 19.77
N LEU A 45 -2.05 -1.23 18.94
CA LEU A 45 -0.68 -0.97 19.41
C LEU A 45 -0.57 0.28 20.28
N ALA A 46 -1.29 1.35 19.95
CA ALA A 46 -1.27 2.60 20.72
C ALA A 46 -1.98 2.50 22.09
N SER A 47 -2.78 1.45 22.29
CA SER A 47 -3.52 1.19 23.53
C SER A 47 -2.77 0.30 24.53
N LEU A 48 -1.56 -0.16 24.18
CA LEU A 48 -0.64 -0.93 25.02
C LEU A 48 0.35 -0.02 25.74
#